data_AF-A0A497S4I9-F1
#
_entry.id   AF-A0A497S4I9-F1
#
_cell.length_a   1.000
_cell.length_b   1.000
_cell.length_c   1.000
_cell.angle_alpha   90.00
_cell.angle_beta   90.00
_cell.angle_gamma   90.00
#
_symmetry.space_group_name_H-M   'P 1'
#
loop_
_entity.id
_entity.type
_entity.pdbx_description
1 polymer ?
#
loop_
_entity_poly.entity_id
_entity_poly.type
_entity_poly.pdbx_seq_one_letter_code
_entity_poly.pdbx_strand_id
1 'polypeptide(L)'
;WIDIKNRGDEDLIIDIKLETSKVLFFKETNSREISEEVELRPGESIRLNFDVKANASYPGTYRTDIMAVYNDERIDDEVYLRVS
;
A
#
# COMPACT_ATOMS: atom_id res chain seq x y z
N TRP A 1 -0.90 -4.82 7.25
CA TRP A 1 -1.10 -3.39 7.46
C TRP A 1 0.18 -2.67 7.09
N ILE A 2 0.08 -1.42 6.64
CA ILE A 2 1.22 -0.52 6.36
C ILE A 2 1.11 0.65 7.34
N ASP A 3 2.25 1.11 7.85
CA ASP A 3 2.35 2.27 8.75
C ASP A 3 3.16 3.36 8.04
N ILE A 4 2.54 4.52 7.82
CA ILE A 4 3.19 5.68 7.19
C ILE A 4 3.23 6.79 8.23
N LYS A 5 4.43 7.33 8.44
CA LYS A 5 4.69 8.33 9.47
C LYS A 5 5.39 9.54 8.88
N ASN A 6 4.80 10.72 9.07
CA ASN A 6 5.48 11.97 8.79
C ASN A 6 6.50 12.25 9.90
N ARG A 7 7.78 12.25 9.55
CA ARG A 7 8.90 12.58 10.47
C ARG A 7 9.47 13.98 10.24
N GLY A 8 8.93 14.72 9.28
CA GLY A 8 9.29 16.11 9.01
C GLY A 8 8.56 17.08 9.93
N ASP A 9 8.69 18.36 9.60
CA ASP A 9 8.15 19.53 10.29
C ASP A 9 7.07 20.28 9.49
N GLU A 10 6.74 19.81 8.29
CA GLU A 10 5.68 20.34 7.44
C GLU A 10 4.50 19.36 7.32
N ASP A 11 3.32 19.91 7.03
CA ASP A 11 2.14 19.12 6.67
C ASP A 11 2.34 18.51 5.27
N LEU A 12 2.02 17.23 5.10
CA LEU A 12 2.20 16.50 3.84
C LEU A 12 0.86 15.98 3.33
N ILE A 13 0.58 16.24 2.05
CA ILE A 13 -0.44 15.51 1.27
C ILE A 13 0.28 14.36 0.57
N ILE A 14 -0.16 13.13 0.84
CA ILE A 14 0.47 11.91 0.36
C ILE A 14 -0.53 11.14 -0.49
N ASP A 15 -0.16 10.92 -1.75
CA ASP A 15 -0.85 10.02 -2.65
C ASP A 15 -0.28 8.61 -2.49
N ILE A 16 -1.10 7.69 -2.00
CA ILE A 16 -0.70 6.32 -1.73
C ILE A 16 -1.38 5.41 -2.76
N LYS A 17 -0.58 4.64 -3.48
CA LYS A 17 -1.04 3.63 -4.43
C LYS A 17 -0.49 2.26 -4.03
N LEU A 18 -1.36 1.27 -3.98
CA LEU A 18 -0.98 -0.12 -3.79
C LEU A 18 -1.34 -0.91 -5.04
N GLU A 19 -0.39 -1.71 -5.54
CA GLU A 19 -0.58 -2.59 -6.69
C GLU A 19 -0.22 -4.02 -6.32
N THR A 20 -1.03 -4.98 -6.75
CA THR A 20 -0.85 -6.39 -6.43
C THR A 20 -0.51 -7.21 -7.66
N SER A 21 0.22 -8.31 -7.46
CA SER A 21 0.48 -9.29 -8.51
C SER A 21 -0.81 -9.95 -9.03
N LYS A 22 -0.77 -10.53 -10.24
CA LYS A 22 -1.97 -10.94 -11.02
C LYS A 22 -2.98 -11.85 -10.32
N VAL A 23 -2.56 -12.58 -9.29
CA VAL A 23 -3.41 -13.54 -8.56
C VAL A 23 -3.96 -12.97 -7.25
N LEU A 24 -3.56 -11.76 -6.88
CA LEU A 24 -3.99 -11.08 -5.67
C LEU A 24 -4.95 -9.94 -6.06
N PHE A 25 -5.99 -9.74 -5.25
CA PHE A 25 -6.99 -8.69 -5.45
C PHE A 25 -7.35 -8.10 -4.09
N PHE A 26 -7.50 -6.78 -4.00
CA PHE A 26 -8.04 -6.13 -2.81
C PHE A 26 -9.51 -6.50 -2.67
N LYS A 27 -9.93 -6.98 -1.50
CA LYS A 27 -11.29 -7.51 -1.29
C LYS A 27 -12.35 -6.42 -1.44
N GLU A 28 -12.03 -5.22 -1.02
CA GLU A 28 -12.91 -4.07 -0.92
C GLU A 28 -13.33 -3.58 -2.31
N THR A 29 -12.39 -3.56 -3.25
CA THR A 29 -12.59 -3.05 -4.61
C THR A 29 -12.66 -4.15 -5.66
N ASN A 30 -12.29 -5.38 -5.31
CA ASN A 30 -12.04 -6.48 -6.24
C ASN A 30 -11.08 -6.09 -7.39
N SER A 31 -10.22 -5.11 -7.12
CA SER A 31 -9.23 -4.57 -8.05
C SER A 31 -7.84 -5.06 -7.66
N ARG A 32 -6.90 -4.99 -8.60
CA ARG A 32 -5.48 -5.22 -8.32
C ARG A 32 -4.77 -3.96 -7.84
N GLU A 33 -5.46 -2.83 -7.91
CA GLU A 33 -4.96 -1.52 -7.57
C GLU A 33 -5.98 -0.78 -6.72
N ILE A 34 -5.47 -0.12 -5.67
CA ILE A 34 -6.21 0.87 -4.89
C ILE A 34 -5.33 2.11 -4.71
N SER A 35 -5.97 3.26 -4.56
CA SER A 35 -5.31 4.54 -4.30
C SER A 35 -6.06 5.32 -3.23
N GLU A 36 -5.32 6.02 -2.39
CA GLU A 36 -5.85 6.84 -1.31
C GLU A 36 -4.98 8.09 -1.13
N GLU A 37 -5.60 9.26 -1.00
CA GLU A 37 -4.92 10.53 -0.68
C GLU A 37 -5.11 10.82 0.81
N VAL A 38 -4.03 11.13 1.52
CA VAL A 38 -4.06 11.36 2.96
C VAL A 38 -3.24 12.59 3.33
N GLU A 39 -3.73 13.37 4.29
CA GLU A 39 -2.99 14.48 4.89
C GLU A 39 -2.36 13.99 6.21
N LEU A 40 -1.05 14.20 6.38
CA LEU A 40 -0.30 13.90 7.60
C LEU A 40 0.43 15.13 8.12
N ARG A 41 0.07 15.57 9.33
CA ARG A 41 0.80 16.64 10.03
C ARG A 41 2.13 16.15 10.61
N PRO A 42 3.04 17.05 11.01
CA PRO A 42 4.29 16.69 11.67
C PRO A 42 4.10 15.72 12.83
N GLY A 43 4.78 14.57 12.74
CA GLY A 43 4.74 13.53 13.77
C GLY A 43 3.54 12.59 13.71
N GLU A 44 2.52 12.88 12.88
CA GLU A 44 1.36 12.00 12.71
C GLU A 44 1.70 10.73 11.96
N SER A 45 0.85 9.72 12.12
CA SER A 45 0.99 8.44 11.44
C SER A 45 -0.38 7.93 11.05
N ILE A 46 -0.45 7.29 9.89
CA ILE A 46 -1.63 6.58 9.44
C ILE A 46 -1.32 5.11 9.27
N ARG A 47 -2.31 4.29 9.60
CA ARG A 47 -2.28 2.86 9.36
C ARG A 47 -3.27 2.50 8.26
N LEU A 48 -2.73 2.03 7.15
CA LEU A 48 -3.54 1.48 6.08
C LEU A 48 -3.79 -0.01 6.33
N ASN A 49 -5.06 -0.36 6.42
CA ASN A 49 -5.53 -1.74 6.52
C ASN A 49 -6.24 -2.09 5.23
N PHE A 50 -5.79 -3.16 4.60
CA PHE A 50 -6.38 -3.69 3.37
C PHE A 50 -6.41 -5.20 3.47
N ASP A 51 -7.50 -5.76 2.98
CA ASP A 51 -7.66 -7.20 2.87
C ASP A 51 -7.37 -7.65 1.44
N VAL A 52 -6.58 -8.71 1.31
CA VAL A 52 -6.26 -9.27 -0.01
C VAL A 52 -6.92 -10.65 -0.15
N LYS A 53 -7.54 -10.89 -1.30
CA LYS A 53 -8.00 -12.18 -1.76
C LYS A 53 -6.98 -12.76 -2.73
N ALA A 54 -6.48 -13.95 -2.42
CA ALA A 54 -5.66 -14.72 -3.33
C ALA A 54 -6.53 -15.66 -4.18
N ASN A 55 -6.36 -15.60 -5.50
CA ASN A 55 -6.88 -16.55 -6.47
C ASN A 55 -5.71 -17.27 -7.16
N ALA A 56 -4.82 -17.83 -6.35
CA ALA A 56 -3.63 -18.54 -6.80
C ALA A 56 -3.97 -19.99 -7.13
N SER A 57 -3.53 -20.48 -8.29
CA SER A 57 -3.70 -21.89 -8.71
C SER A 57 -2.61 -22.82 -8.22
N TYR A 58 -1.55 -22.28 -7.59
CA TYR A 58 -0.43 -23.02 -7.04
C TYR A 58 0.11 -22.30 -5.78
N PRO A 59 0.77 -23.02 -4.85
CA PRO A 59 1.47 -22.39 -3.74
C PRO A 59 2.62 -21.50 -4.24
N GLY A 60 2.87 -20.39 -3.55
CA GLY A 60 3.90 -19.46 -3.96
C GLY A 60 3.99 -18.22 -3.08
N THR A 61 4.96 -17.38 -3.39
CA THR A 61 5.10 -16.05 -2.81
C THR A 61 4.67 -15.01 -3.84
N TYR A 62 3.72 -14.16 -3.45
CA TYR A 62 3.12 -13.15 -4.30
C TYR A 62 3.40 -11.75 -3.74
N ARG A 63 3.74 -10.82 -4.61
CA ARG A 63 4.18 -9.47 -4.26
C ARG A 63 3.02 -8.48 -4.32
N THR A 64 3.04 -7.53 -3.41
CA THR A 64 2.27 -6.29 -3.42
C THR A 64 3.24 -5.13 -3.35
N ASP A 65 3.18 -4.27 -4.34
CA ASP A 65 3.94 -3.03 -4.44
C ASP A 65 3.20 -1.89 -3.74
N ILE A 66 3.94 -1.09 -2.99
CA ILE A 66 3.45 0.09 -2.27
C ILE A 66 4.20 1.29 -2.82
N MET A 67 3.45 2.31 -3.23
CA MET A 67 4.00 3.55 -3.74
C MET A 67 3.36 4.70 -2.96
N ALA A 68 4.17 5.53 -2.33
CA ALA A 68 3.73 6.76 -1.69
C ALA A 68 4.42 7.94 -2.38
N VAL A 69 3.64 8.94 -2.80
CA VAL A 69 4.14 10.13 -3.48
C VAL A 69 3.73 11.36 -2.67
N TYR A 70 4.68 12.26 -2.40
CA TYR A 70 4.46 13.55 -1.74
C TYR A 70 5.50 14.55 -2.26
N ASN A 71 5.14 15.82 -2.47
CA ASN A 71 6.08 16.88 -2.90
C ASN A 71 7.01 16.48 -4.07
N ASP A 72 6.49 15.78 -5.08
CA ASP A 72 7.25 15.19 -6.20
C ASP A 72 8.30 14.12 -5.82
N GLU A 73 8.40 13.77 -4.53
CA GLU A 73 9.17 12.63 -4.03
C GLU A 73 8.34 11.36 -4.07
N ARG A 74 9.01 10.24 -4.36
CA ARG A 74 8.41 8.91 -4.41
C ARG A 74 9.16 7.97 -3.49
N ILE A 75 8.39 7.27 -2.65
CA ILE A 75 8.86 6.17 -1.81
C ILE A 75 8.18 4.90 -2.30
N ASP A 76 8.99 3.88 -2.56
CA ASP A 76 8.53 2.54 -2.93
C ASP A 76 8.86 1.54 -1.82
N ASP A 77 7.93 0.65 -1.52
CA ASP A 77 8.14 -0.50 -0.63
C ASP A 77 7.39 -1.73 -1.17
N GLU A 78 7.69 -2.90 -0.65
CA GLU A 78 7.11 -4.16 -1.10
C GLU A 78 6.77 -5.11 0.05
N VAL A 79 5.62 -5.75 -0.09
CA VAL A 79 5.16 -6.78 0.86
C VAL A 79 4.92 -8.07 0.10
N TYR A 80 5.31 -9.18 0.72
CA TYR A 80 5.16 -10.50 0.14
C TYR A 80 4.16 -11.34 0.95
N LEU A 81 3.20 -11.93 0.25
CA LEU A 81 2.26 -12.91 0.78
C LEU A 81 2.70 -14.32 0.37
N ARG A 82 2.86 -15.21 1.34
CA ARG A 82 3.09 -16.63 1.07
C ARG A 82 1.77 -17.41 1.13
N VAL A 83 1.45 -18.10 0.04
CA VAL A 83 0.33 -19.04 -0.06
C VAL A 83 0.93 -20.45 -0.08
N SER A 84 0.47 -21.31 0.85
CA SER A 84 0.92 -22.69 1.03
C SER A 84 -0.20 -23.68 0.78
#